data_AF-A0A3S0E3H2-F1
#
_entry.id   AF-A0A3S0E3H2-F1
#
_cell.length_a   1.000
_cell.length_b   1.000
_cell.length_c   1.000
_cell.angle_alpha   90.00
_cell.angle_beta   90.00
_cell.angle_gamma   90.00
#
_symmetry.space_group_name_H-M   'P 1'
#
loop_
_entity.id
_entity.type
_entity.pdbx_description
1 polymer ?
#
loop_
_entity_poly.entity_id
_entity_poly.type
_entity_poly.pdbx_seq_one_letter_code
_entity_poly.pdbx_strand_id
1 'polypeptide(L)'
;MSSDTAQTFPVTIETEGAERVPRVPALAAAVAEVVHHAHEHTIDTALARWQAQGLDKARLEPILVYCAEQRCQADTATCPGCRLRTEREGLKSLDDLVSRYAEVRFANGHIGLKGPGTGILEAPSLETLSTSWAGQEYWFWARRVLRKLRHGIRRASQSGAPPEPGREAPAMILVRPQLADNIGMAARAMANFGLEEMRIVDPRDGWPNEKARIAASGANYIIDTAEYCANFTEGVTGLNWICATSARQRDLAKPVLTPEQAIAEIRTRIAEGQRCGIVFGPERNGLETQEIANADAHVMVPVNPNFASLNLAQAVLLMGYEWMKQAGGGTLGRVTTYETPVAPGLRLRGSQPAGKEALLSLFEHLEAELDAARFFTSPEKRPSTVQNIRSMFTRMGATEQEIRTLRGIVKALVHGRRTKRELP
;
A
#
# COMPACT_ATOMS: atom_id res chain seq x y z
N MET A 1 -30.34 24.25 -37.19
CA MET A 1 -30.54 23.95 -35.75
C MET A 1 -30.96 22.49 -35.66
N SER A 2 -29.99 21.58 -35.59
CA SER A 2 -30.26 20.16 -35.37
C SER A 2 -30.42 19.94 -33.87
N SER A 3 -31.59 19.49 -33.46
CA SER A 3 -31.90 19.07 -32.10
C SER A 3 -31.05 17.87 -31.72
N ASP A 4 -29.94 18.12 -31.04
CA ASP A 4 -29.12 17.09 -30.41
C ASP A 4 -29.89 16.56 -29.20
N THR A 5 -30.77 15.57 -29.40
CA THR A 5 -31.39 14.83 -28.31
C THR A 5 -30.28 14.10 -27.57
N ALA A 6 -29.86 14.63 -26.42
CA ALA A 6 -28.86 14.02 -25.57
C ALA A 6 -29.24 12.57 -25.26
N GLN A 7 -28.55 11.63 -25.89
CA GLN A 7 -28.79 10.20 -25.72
C GLN A 7 -28.52 9.82 -24.25
N THR A 8 -29.57 9.36 -23.56
CA THR A 8 -29.49 8.92 -22.15
C THR A 8 -29.20 7.42 -22.07
N PHE A 9 -28.51 7.00 -21.01
CA PHE A 9 -28.17 5.60 -20.75
C PHE A 9 -28.85 5.11 -19.47
N PRO A 10 -30.20 5.05 -19.41
CA PRO A 10 -30.90 4.59 -18.22
C PRO A 10 -30.62 3.10 -17.98
N VAL A 11 -30.54 2.72 -16.70
CA VAL A 11 -30.59 1.32 -16.31
C VAL A 11 -32.05 0.88 -16.29
N THR A 12 -32.38 -0.15 -17.06
CA THR A 12 -33.72 -0.75 -17.12
C THR A 12 -33.67 -2.19 -16.65
N ILE A 13 -34.75 -2.66 -16.04
CA ILE A 13 -34.86 -4.06 -15.63
C ILE A 13 -35.55 -4.83 -16.74
N GLU A 14 -34.83 -5.78 -17.32
CA GLU A 14 -35.34 -6.69 -18.34
C GLU A 14 -35.52 -8.08 -17.76
N THR A 15 -36.52 -8.81 -18.27
CA THR A 15 -36.82 -10.17 -17.84
C THR A 15 -36.25 -11.17 -18.84
N GLU A 16 -35.34 -12.03 -18.39
CA GLU A 16 -34.75 -13.12 -19.17
C GLU A 16 -35.17 -14.45 -18.54
N GLY A 17 -36.16 -15.11 -19.15
CA GLY A 17 -36.78 -16.28 -18.55
C GLY A 17 -37.45 -15.95 -17.21
N ALA A 18 -37.00 -16.57 -16.12
CA ALA A 18 -37.46 -16.29 -14.76
C ALA A 18 -36.65 -15.19 -14.04
N GLU A 19 -35.60 -14.67 -14.67
CA GLU A 19 -34.66 -13.76 -14.03
C GLU A 19 -34.90 -12.31 -14.42
N ARG A 20 -34.68 -11.40 -13.47
CA ARG A 20 -34.73 -9.95 -13.69
C ARG A 20 -33.32 -9.38 -13.67
N VAL A 21 -32.89 -8.79 -14.78
CA VAL A 21 -31.52 -8.35 -15.03
C VAL A 21 -31.49 -6.84 -15.27
N PRO A 22 -30.66 -6.07 -14.54
CA PRO A 22 -30.45 -4.67 -14.85
C PRO A 22 -29.52 -4.54 -16.07
N ARG A 23 -30.04 -3.90 -17.13
CA ARG A 23 -29.38 -3.70 -18.42
C ARG A 23 -29.30 -2.22 -18.77
N VAL A 24 -28.38 -1.90 -19.67
CA VAL A 24 -28.29 -0.59 -20.33
C VAL A 24 -28.64 -0.83 -21.80
N PRO A 25 -29.91 -0.65 -22.23
CA PRO A 25 -30.37 -1.05 -23.56
C PRO A 25 -29.57 -0.43 -24.70
N ALA A 26 -29.19 0.84 -24.56
CA ALA A 26 -28.38 1.57 -25.53
C ALA A 26 -26.98 0.96 -25.74
N LEU A 27 -26.48 0.17 -24.80
CA LEU A 27 -25.19 -0.54 -24.88
C LEU A 27 -25.34 -2.03 -25.23
N ALA A 28 -26.58 -2.52 -25.31
CA ALA A 28 -26.91 -3.94 -25.40
C ALA A 28 -26.19 -4.82 -24.34
N ALA A 29 -25.92 -4.25 -23.15
CA ALA A 29 -25.07 -4.86 -22.13
C ALA A 29 -25.76 -4.89 -20.76
N ALA A 30 -25.46 -5.92 -19.97
CA ALA A 30 -25.83 -5.95 -18.55
C ALA A 30 -24.98 -4.96 -17.76
N VAL A 31 -25.49 -4.42 -16.65
CA VAL A 31 -24.72 -3.48 -15.80
C VAL A 31 -23.40 -4.11 -15.33
N ALA A 32 -23.40 -5.39 -14.97
CA ALA A 32 -22.18 -6.11 -14.58
C ALA A 32 -21.13 -6.18 -15.69
N GLU A 33 -21.55 -6.30 -16.94
CA GLU A 33 -20.64 -6.34 -18.08
C GLU A 33 -19.96 -4.98 -18.30
N VAL A 34 -20.73 -3.90 -18.18
CA VAL A 34 -20.21 -2.52 -18.22
C VAL A 34 -19.19 -2.30 -17.10
N VAL A 35 -19.53 -2.73 -15.88
CA VAL A 35 -18.66 -2.61 -14.70
C VAL A 35 -17.39 -3.44 -14.85
N HIS A 36 -17.51 -4.70 -15.29
CA HIS A 36 -16.38 -5.60 -15.49
C HIS A 36 -15.41 -5.04 -16.53
N HIS A 37 -15.93 -4.64 -17.69
CA HIS A 37 -15.10 -4.07 -18.76
C HIS A 37 -14.39 -2.79 -18.31
N ALA A 38 -15.08 -1.92 -17.56
CA ALA A 38 -14.49 -0.70 -17.00
C ALA A 38 -13.52 -0.94 -15.83
N HIS A 39 -13.58 -2.12 -15.20
CA HIS A 39 -12.67 -2.52 -14.14
C HIS A 39 -11.33 -3.03 -14.70
N GLU A 40 -11.41 -3.95 -15.66
CA GLU A 40 -10.27 -4.62 -16.29
C GLU A 40 -9.40 -3.67 -17.12
N HIS A 41 -9.99 -2.58 -17.63
CA HIS A 41 -9.30 -1.64 -18.52
C HIS A 41 -9.15 -0.24 -17.90
N THR A 42 -8.40 0.62 -18.60
CA THR A 42 -8.43 2.07 -18.32
C THR A 42 -9.81 2.63 -18.66
N ILE A 43 -10.19 3.79 -18.08
CA ILE A 43 -11.50 4.40 -18.40
C ILE A 43 -11.61 4.71 -19.89
N ASP A 44 -10.55 5.24 -20.50
CA ASP A 44 -10.59 5.63 -21.90
C ASP A 44 -10.69 4.40 -22.82
N THR A 45 -9.96 3.32 -22.52
CA THR A 45 -10.11 2.02 -23.21
C THR A 45 -11.50 1.41 -23.00
N ALA A 46 -12.06 1.54 -21.80
CA ALA A 46 -13.38 1.03 -21.49
C ALA A 46 -14.48 1.77 -22.27
N LEU A 47 -14.35 3.09 -22.42
CA LEU A 47 -15.26 3.93 -23.19
C LEU A 47 -15.15 3.66 -24.69
N ALA A 48 -13.95 3.36 -25.20
CA ALA A 48 -13.73 3.04 -26.62
C ALA A 48 -14.63 1.90 -27.12
N ARG A 49 -14.91 0.90 -26.26
CA ARG A 49 -15.83 -0.21 -26.60
C ARG A 49 -17.24 0.25 -26.96
N TRP A 50 -17.72 1.33 -26.34
CA TRP A 50 -19.07 1.86 -26.53
C TRP A 50 -19.11 3.28 -27.09
N GLN A 51 -18.01 3.71 -27.69
CA GLN A 51 -17.87 5.06 -28.22
C GLN A 51 -18.85 5.33 -29.37
N ALA A 52 -19.11 4.32 -30.20
CA ALA A 52 -20.09 4.40 -31.30
C ALA A 52 -21.53 4.61 -30.79
N GLN A 53 -21.85 4.15 -29.59
CA GLN A 53 -23.13 4.36 -28.92
C GLN A 53 -23.18 5.70 -28.18
N GLY A 54 -22.07 6.46 -28.11
CA GLY A 54 -22.00 7.76 -27.46
C GLY A 54 -21.75 7.71 -25.94
N LEU A 55 -21.17 6.62 -25.42
CA LEU A 55 -20.84 6.53 -24.00
C LEU A 55 -19.61 7.40 -23.67
N ASP A 56 -19.74 8.31 -22.71
CA ASP A 56 -18.66 9.15 -22.20
C ASP A 56 -18.53 9.01 -20.67
N LYS A 57 -17.58 9.72 -20.05
CA LYS A 57 -17.35 9.67 -18.60
C LYS A 57 -18.59 10.08 -17.80
N ALA A 58 -19.28 11.14 -18.20
CA ALA A 58 -20.46 11.65 -17.50
C ALA A 58 -21.63 10.67 -17.58
N ARG A 59 -21.75 9.94 -18.70
CA ARG A 59 -22.83 8.98 -18.95
C ARG A 59 -22.53 7.59 -18.38
N LEU A 60 -21.26 7.24 -18.18
CA LEU A 60 -20.85 6.02 -17.48
C LEU A 60 -21.12 6.11 -15.96
N GLU A 61 -21.01 7.30 -15.37
CA GLU A 61 -21.14 7.47 -13.91
C GLU A 61 -22.47 6.94 -13.34
N PRO A 62 -23.66 7.28 -13.88
CA PRO A 62 -24.93 6.80 -13.33
C PRO A 62 -25.07 5.27 -13.37
N ILE A 63 -24.54 4.62 -14.40
CA ILE A 63 -24.53 3.15 -14.54
C ILE A 63 -23.71 2.52 -13.41
N LEU A 64 -22.54 3.11 -13.12
CA LEU A 64 -21.69 2.62 -12.05
C LEU A 64 -22.29 2.91 -10.66
N VAL A 65 -22.93 4.08 -10.46
CA VAL A 65 -23.63 4.43 -9.20
C VAL A 65 -24.71 3.41 -8.89
N TYR A 66 -25.51 3.05 -9.90
CA TYR A 66 -26.54 2.03 -9.76
C TYR A 66 -25.99 0.71 -9.19
N CYS A 67 -24.87 0.23 -9.72
CA CYS A 67 -24.23 -0.99 -9.25
C CYS A 67 -23.56 -0.82 -7.87
N ALA A 68 -22.85 0.28 -7.65
CA ALA A 68 -22.09 0.55 -6.42
C ALA A 68 -22.97 0.68 -5.17
N GLU A 69 -24.15 1.27 -5.34
CA GLU A 69 -25.18 1.41 -4.30
C GLU A 69 -26.10 0.20 -4.20
N GLN A 70 -25.86 -0.85 -5.01
CA GLN A 70 -26.63 -2.08 -5.01
C GLN A 70 -28.14 -1.86 -5.25
N ARG A 71 -28.52 -0.83 -6.02
CA ARG A 71 -29.93 -0.47 -6.30
C ARG A 71 -30.72 -1.63 -6.90
N CYS A 72 -30.03 -2.54 -7.58
CA CYS A 72 -30.58 -3.80 -8.06
C CYS A 72 -31.34 -4.61 -6.99
N GLN A 73 -30.97 -4.53 -5.71
CA GLN A 73 -31.69 -5.21 -4.63
C GLN A 73 -33.10 -4.63 -4.42
N ALA A 74 -33.23 -3.30 -4.41
CA ALA A 74 -34.52 -2.62 -4.32
C ALA A 74 -35.38 -2.90 -5.56
N ASP A 75 -34.74 -2.95 -6.74
CA ASP A 75 -35.40 -3.29 -8.01
C ASP A 75 -35.72 -4.78 -8.14
N THR A 76 -35.37 -5.61 -7.14
CA THR A 76 -35.55 -7.07 -7.16
C THR A 76 -34.93 -7.73 -8.40
N ALA A 77 -33.77 -7.22 -8.84
CA ALA A 77 -33.01 -7.65 -10.00
C ALA A 77 -31.55 -7.99 -9.62
N THR A 78 -30.89 -8.86 -10.39
CA THR A 78 -29.45 -9.15 -10.21
C THR A 78 -28.80 -9.47 -11.54
N CYS A 79 -27.55 -9.02 -11.73
CA CYS A 79 -26.80 -9.37 -12.95
C CYS A 79 -26.34 -10.83 -12.94
N PRO A 80 -26.22 -11.45 -14.13
CA PRO A 80 -25.52 -12.72 -14.30
C PRO A 80 -24.09 -12.68 -13.73
N GLY A 81 -23.67 -13.77 -13.09
CA GLY A 81 -22.35 -13.91 -12.49
C GLY A 81 -22.07 -13.00 -11.29
N CYS A 82 -23.08 -12.29 -10.75
CA CYS A 82 -22.92 -11.43 -9.57
C CYS A 82 -23.06 -12.24 -8.28
N ARG A 83 -22.22 -11.98 -7.29
CA ARG A 83 -22.34 -12.63 -5.98
C ARG A 83 -23.66 -12.36 -5.26
N LEU A 84 -24.28 -11.20 -5.47
CA LEU A 84 -25.63 -10.93 -4.93
C LEU A 84 -26.69 -11.88 -5.50
N ARG A 85 -26.48 -12.41 -6.70
CA ARG A 85 -27.37 -13.41 -7.30
C ARG A 85 -27.24 -14.76 -6.59
N THR A 86 -26.00 -15.23 -6.38
CA THR A 86 -25.74 -16.50 -5.69
C THR A 86 -26.23 -16.46 -4.24
N GLU A 87 -26.04 -15.34 -3.56
CA GLU A 87 -26.55 -15.10 -2.21
C GLU A 87 -28.09 -15.08 -2.16
N ARG A 88 -28.77 -14.39 -3.09
CA ARG A 88 -30.24 -14.38 -3.19
C ARG A 88 -30.80 -15.77 -3.45
N GLU A 89 -30.08 -16.55 -4.24
CA GLU A 89 -30.43 -17.92 -4.54
C GLU A 89 -30.10 -18.88 -3.39
N GLY A 90 -29.38 -18.45 -2.36
CA GLY A 90 -29.04 -19.28 -1.20
C GLY A 90 -27.94 -20.31 -1.48
N LEU A 91 -27.12 -20.09 -2.51
CA LEU A 91 -25.99 -20.96 -2.86
C LEU A 91 -24.82 -20.68 -1.89
N LYS A 92 -24.47 -21.66 -1.05
CA LYS A 92 -23.40 -21.53 -0.04
C LYS A 92 -22.15 -22.32 -0.40
N SER A 93 -22.27 -23.26 -1.33
CA SER A 93 -21.20 -24.14 -1.80
C SER A 93 -21.32 -24.42 -3.29
N LEU A 94 -20.22 -24.90 -3.89
CA LEU A 94 -20.23 -25.44 -5.25
C LEU A 94 -21.21 -26.60 -5.38
N ASP A 95 -21.33 -27.44 -4.35
CA ASP A 95 -22.26 -28.58 -4.33
C ASP A 95 -23.73 -28.12 -4.39
N ASP A 96 -24.08 -26.99 -3.75
CA ASP A 96 -25.41 -26.40 -3.86
C ASP A 96 -25.71 -25.98 -5.31
N LEU A 97 -24.71 -25.44 -6.01
CA LEU A 97 -24.85 -25.04 -7.42
C LEU A 97 -25.00 -26.27 -8.32
N VAL A 98 -24.12 -27.27 -8.16
CA VAL A 98 -24.15 -28.52 -8.93
C VAL A 98 -25.49 -29.24 -8.71
N SER A 99 -26.03 -29.19 -7.49
CA SER A 99 -27.29 -29.86 -7.15
C SER A 99 -28.51 -29.34 -7.90
N ARG A 100 -28.42 -28.16 -8.52
CA ARG A 100 -29.52 -27.58 -9.32
C ARG A 100 -29.60 -28.09 -10.75
N TYR A 101 -28.54 -28.69 -11.25
CA TYR A 101 -28.46 -29.15 -12.62
C TYR A 101 -28.47 -30.68 -12.67
N ALA A 102 -29.06 -31.24 -13.73
CA ALA A 102 -28.97 -32.67 -13.98
C ALA A 102 -27.52 -33.06 -14.35
N GLU A 103 -26.85 -32.16 -15.09
CA GLU A 103 -25.47 -32.33 -15.53
C GLU A 103 -24.75 -30.98 -15.63
N VAL A 104 -23.50 -30.91 -15.17
CA VAL A 104 -22.57 -29.82 -15.45
C VAL A 104 -21.53 -30.34 -16.43
N ARG A 105 -21.51 -29.81 -17.64
CA ARG A 105 -20.60 -30.21 -18.71
C ARG A 105 -19.41 -29.28 -18.79
N PHE A 106 -18.24 -29.85 -19.04
CA PHE A 106 -17.00 -29.09 -19.19
C PHE A 106 -16.53 -29.09 -20.64
N ALA A 107 -16.22 -27.91 -21.18
CA ALA A 107 -15.83 -27.73 -22.58
C ALA A 107 -14.63 -28.60 -23.00
N ASN A 108 -13.71 -28.89 -22.06
CA ASN A 108 -12.46 -29.62 -22.32
C ASN A 108 -12.44 -31.04 -21.73
N GLY A 109 -13.58 -31.59 -21.27
CA GLY A 109 -13.63 -32.85 -20.52
C GLY A 109 -14.69 -33.83 -21.02
N HIS A 110 -14.35 -35.13 -21.00
CA HIS A 110 -15.31 -36.22 -21.24
C HIS A 110 -16.17 -36.57 -20.01
N ILE A 111 -15.93 -35.92 -18.87
CA ILE A 111 -16.57 -36.20 -17.58
C ILE A 111 -17.29 -34.93 -17.13
N GLY A 112 -18.60 -35.00 -16.95
CA GLY A 112 -19.43 -33.94 -16.33
C GLY A 112 -19.81 -34.29 -14.89
N LEU A 113 -20.18 -33.29 -14.09
CA LEU A 113 -20.74 -33.52 -12.76
C LEU A 113 -22.23 -33.80 -12.88
N LYS A 114 -22.72 -34.88 -12.28
CA LYS A 114 -24.17 -35.16 -12.23
C LYS A 114 -24.77 -34.63 -10.94
N GLY A 115 -25.93 -34.00 -11.05
CA GLY A 115 -26.70 -33.51 -9.91
C GLY A 115 -28.16 -34.00 -9.96
N PRO A 116 -28.90 -33.91 -8.84
CA PRO A 116 -30.31 -34.27 -8.76
C PRO A 116 -31.27 -33.25 -9.41
N GLY A 117 -30.76 -32.14 -9.94
CA GLY A 117 -31.56 -31.05 -10.47
C GLY A 117 -32.00 -31.22 -11.93
N THR A 118 -32.28 -30.10 -12.61
CA THR A 118 -32.77 -30.10 -13.99
C THR A 118 -31.94 -29.20 -14.89
N GLY A 119 -31.87 -29.54 -16.18
CA GLY A 119 -31.08 -28.78 -17.16
C GLY A 119 -29.58 -29.08 -17.11
N ILE A 120 -28.85 -28.43 -18.02
CA ILE A 120 -27.41 -28.62 -18.21
C ILE A 120 -26.71 -27.28 -18.02
N LEU A 121 -25.68 -27.25 -17.15
CA LEU A 121 -24.80 -26.11 -17.01
C LEU A 121 -23.51 -26.36 -17.80
N GLU A 122 -23.23 -25.52 -18.79
CA GLU A 122 -21.96 -25.54 -19.52
C GLU A 122 -20.93 -24.69 -18.77
N ALA A 123 -19.76 -25.24 -18.51
CA ALA A 123 -18.64 -24.56 -17.85
C ALA A 123 -17.32 -24.80 -18.61
N PRO A 124 -16.35 -23.88 -18.60
CA PRO A 124 -15.08 -24.08 -19.30
C PRO A 124 -14.26 -25.25 -18.74
N SER A 125 -14.13 -25.32 -17.41
CA SER A 125 -13.46 -26.38 -16.68
C SER A 125 -13.93 -26.44 -15.22
N LEU A 126 -13.67 -27.56 -14.54
CA LEU A 126 -13.94 -27.70 -13.11
C LEU A 126 -13.16 -26.68 -12.27
N GLU A 127 -11.92 -26.39 -12.64
CA GLU A 127 -11.08 -25.39 -11.97
C GLU A 127 -11.64 -23.96 -12.12
N THR A 128 -12.13 -23.62 -13.31
CA THR A 128 -12.78 -22.33 -13.54
C THR A 128 -14.06 -22.24 -12.71
N LEU A 129 -14.88 -23.31 -12.75
CA LEU A 129 -16.13 -23.34 -11.99
C LEU A 129 -15.90 -23.28 -10.48
N SER A 130 -14.91 -24.00 -9.94
CA SER A 130 -14.62 -24.02 -8.50
C SER A 130 -14.12 -22.68 -7.96
N THR A 131 -13.56 -21.84 -8.83
CA THR A 131 -13.07 -20.50 -8.48
C THR A 131 -14.08 -19.39 -8.79
N SER A 132 -15.01 -19.59 -9.73
CA SER A 132 -15.95 -18.56 -10.18
C SER A 132 -17.41 -18.76 -9.73
N TRP A 133 -17.79 -19.93 -9.20
CA TRP A 133 -19.19 -20.26 -8.87
C TRP A 133 -19.85 -19.27 -7.91
N ALA A 134 -19.09 -18.67 -6.99
CA ALA A 134 -19.61 -17.72 -6.01
C ALA A 134 -20.03 -16.38 -6.64
N GLY A 135 -19.66 -16.13 -7.90
CA GLY A 135 -19.89 -14.88 -8.59
C GLY A 135 -18.92 -13.77 -8.16
N GLN A 136 -18.91 -12.70 -8.94
CA GLN A 136 -18.05 -11.53 -8.73
C GLN A 136 -18.76 -10.45 -7.91
N GLU A 137 -17.97 -9.70 -7.14
CA GLU A 137 -18.44 -8.55 -6.36
C GLU A 137 -18.51 -7.29 -7.23
N TYR A 138 -19.36 -7.28 -8.26
CA TYR A 138 -19.42 -6.16 -9.21
C TYR A 138 -19.69 -4.81 -8.54
N TRP A 139 -20.43 -4.73 -7.43
CA TRP A 139 -20.61 -3.47 -6.69
C TRP A 139 -19.29 -2.92 -6.14
N PHE A 140 -18.36 -3.79 -5.73
CA PHE A 140 -17.04 -3.40 -5.26
C PHE A 140 -16.19 -2.87 -6.42
N TRP A 141 -16.26 -3.53 -7.57
CA TRP A 141 -15.60 -3.07 -8.80
C TRP A 141 -16.18 -1.73 -9.27
N ALA A 142 -17.52 -1.57 -9.25
CA ALA A 142 -18.20 -0.32 -9.59
C ALA A 142 -17.77 0.82 -8.68
N ARG A 143 -17.67 0.62 -7.35
CA ARG A 143 -17.12 1.63 -6.42
C ARG A 143 -15.69 2.03 -6.78
N ARG A 144 -14.86 1.06 -7.18
CA ARG A 144 -13.47 1.32 -7.59
C ARG A 144 -13.39 2.09 -8.91
N VAL A 145 -14.24 1.77 -9.89
CA VAL A 145 -14.31 2.48 -11.18
C VAL A 145 -14.92 3.88 -11.00
N LEU A 146 -16.01 4.03 -10.23
CA LEU A 146 -16.58 5.34 -9.86
C LEU A 146 -15.55 6.26 -9.24
N ARG A 147 -14.74 5.70 -8.34
CA ARG A 147 -13.64 6.44 -7.74
C ARG A 147 -12.62 6.87 -8.79
N LYS A 148 -12.23 5.96 -9.70
CA LYS A 148 -11.35 6.29 -10.83
C LYS A 148 -11.96 7.38 -11.73
N LEU A 149 -13.27 7.40 -11.88
CA LEU A 149 -13.99 8.30 -12.78
C LEU A 149 -14.20 9.70 -12.18
N ARG A 150 -14.61 9.78 -10.92
CA ARG A 150 -14.82 11.04 -10.17
C ARG A 150 -13.52 11.73 -9.78
N HIS A 151 -12.49 10.95 -9.49
CA HIS A 151 -11.25 11.45 -8.87
C HIS A 151 -9.99 11.11 -9.67
N GLY A 152 -10.12 10.52 -10.86
CA GLY A 152 -9.02 9.90 -11.58
C GLY A 152 -8.60 8.57 -10.94
N ILE A 153 -7.79 7.76 -11.66
CA ILE A 153 -6.91 6.79 -10.97
C ILE A 153 -6.27 7.55 -9.82
N ARG A 154 -6.17 6.96 -8.62
CA ARG A 154 -5.34 7.54 -7.55
C ARG A 154 -3.94 7.81 -8.14
N ARG A 155 -3.74 9.00 -8.71
CA ARG A 155 -2.70 9.89 -8.23
C ARG A 155 -2.89 9.81 -6.73
N ALA A 156 -1.88 9.29 -6.03
CA ALA A 156 -1.80 9.52 -4.61
C ALA A 156 -2.25 10.96 -4.41
N SER A 157 -3.24 11.22 -3.57
CA SER A 157 -3.66 12.58 -3.23
C SER A 157 -2.57 13.23 -2.37
N GLN A 158 -1.34 13.21 -2.86
CA GLN A 158 -0.47 14.34 -2.96
C GLN A 158 -0.73 14.91 -4.36
N SER A 159 -1.66 15.86 -4.47
CA SER A 159 -1.37 17.00 -5.34
C SER A 159 -0.24 17.76 -4.66
N GLY A 160 0.96 17.20 -4.71
CA GLY A 160 2.02 18.07 -5.11
C GLY A 160 1.69 18.45 -6.55
N ALA A 161 1.77 19.73 -6.88
CA ALA A 161 2.65 20.00 -8.00
C ALA A 161 3.95 19.18 -7.75
N PRO A 162 4.72 18.72 -8.77
CA PRO A 162 6.13 18.41 -8.48
C PRO A 162 6.61 19.52 -7.54
N PRO A 163 7.15 19.21 -6.34
CA PRO A 163 7.59 20.25 -5.42
C PRO A 163 8.30 21.27 -6.29
N GLU A 164 7.80 22.52 -6.29
CA GLU A 164 8.24 23.63 -7.14
C GLU A 164 9.66 23.33 -7.64
N PRO A 165 9.92 23.06 -8.94
CA PRO A 165 11.16 22.42 -9.38
C PRO A 165 12.36 23.16 -8.78
N GLY A 166 12.92 22.55 -7.74
CA GLY A 166 13.54 23.33 -6.69
C GLY A 166 14.15 22.44 -5.64
N ARG A 167 15.43 22.12 -5.87
CA ARG A 167 16.51 22.17 -4.88
C ARG A 167 16.48 21.24 -3.65
N GLU A 168 15.40 20.53 -3.32
CA GLU A 168 15.28 19.88 -1.99
C GLU A 168 15.72 18.42 -1.89
N ALA A 169 15.95 17.71 -3.00
CA ALA A 169 16.35 16.30 -3.00
C ALA A 169 17.49 16.03 -3.99
N PRO A 170 18.31 14.97 -3.78
CA PRO A 170 19.40 14.65 -4.70
C PRO A 170 18.91 14.03 -6.01
N ALA A 171 19.65 14.26 -7.10
CA ALA A 171 19.45 13.58 -8.37
C ALA A 171 19.92 12.10 -8.28
N MET A 172 19.11 11.18 -8.79
CA MET A 172 19.41 9.75 -8.81
C MET A 172 19.94 9.35 -10.19
N ILE A 173 21.24 9.06 -10.29
CA ILE A 173 21.94 8.89 -11.57
C ILE A 173 22.26 7.40 -11.79
N LEU A 174 21.59 6.78 -12.76
CA LEU A 174 21.79 5.38 -13.12
C LEU A 174 22.73 5.29 -14.32
N VAL A 175 23.95 4.80 -14.08
CA VAL A 175 24.99 4.68 -15.10
C VAL A 175 24.98 3.30 -15.73
N ARG A 176 24.79 3.28 -17.06
CA ARG A 176 24.77 2.08 -17.90
C ARG A 176 23.91 0.93 -17.35
N PRO A 177 22.66 1.18 -16.87
CA PRO A 177 21.82 0.11 -16.34
C PRO A 177 21.58 -0.97 -17.41
N GLN A 178 21.65 -2.24 -16.99
CA GLN A 178 21.62 -3.37 -17.93
C GLN A 178 20.23 -3.92 -18.20
N LEU A 179 19.29 -3.76 -17.25
CA LEU A 179 17.94 -4.29 -17.35
C LEU A 179 16.91 -3.18 -17.16
N ALA A 180 16.00 -3.05 -18.12
CA ALA A 180 14.86 -2.13 -18.02
C ALA A 180 14.03 -2.35 -16.74
N ASP A 181 13.88 -3.60 -16.30
CA ASP A 181 13.17 -3.94 -15.05
C ASP A 181 13.83 -3.31 -13.83
N ASN A 182 15.18 -3.25 -13.78
CA ASN A 182 15.89 -2.62 -12.68
C ASN A 182 15.71 -1.11 -12.67
N ILE A 183 15.60 -0.47 -13.85
CA ILE A 183 15.27 0.96 -13.95
C ILE A 183 13.86 1.22 -13.39
N GLY A 184 12.87 0.41 -13.79
CA GLY A 184 11.51 0.52 -13.25
C GLY A 184 11.45 0.27 -11.74
N MET A 185 12.12 -0.76 -11.24
CA MET A 185 12.20 -1.03 -9.80
C MET A 185 12.93 0.08 -9.03
N ALA A 186 13.96 0.70 -9.62
CA ALA A 186 14.63 1.87 -9.05
C ALA A 186 13.69 3.08 -8.99
N ALA A 187 12.93 3.37 -10.05
CA ALA A 187 11.91 4.41 -10.04
C ALA A 187 10.84 4.16 -8.97
N ARG A 188 10.40 2.91 -8.82
CA ARG A 188 9.48 2.52 -7.73
C ARG A 188 10.09 2.77 -6.35
N ALA A 189 11.36 2.44 -6.16
CA ALA A 189 12.07 2.72 -4.92
C ALA A 189 12.16 4.24 -4.65
N MET A 190 12.48 5.04 -5.66
CA MET A 190 12.49 6.51 -5.56
C MET A 190 11.13 7.06 -5.13
N ALA A 191 10.05 6.62 -5.78
CA ALA A 191 8.68 7.02 -5.44
C ALA A 191 8.28 6.66 -3.99
N ASN A 192 8.73 5.50 -3.48
CA ASN A 192 8.46 5.10 -2.09
C ASN A 192 9.07 6.07 -1.07
N PHE A 193 10.12 6.81 -1.46
CA PHE A 193 10.89 7.68 -0.57
C PHE A 193 10.91 9.14 -1.02
N GLY A 194 9.97 9.55 -1.88
CA GLY A 194 9.82 10.95 -2.28
C GLY A 194 11.00 11.51 -3.07
N LEU A 195 11.68 10.67 -3.84
CA LEU A 195 12.72 11.08 -4.79
C LEU A 195 12.12 11.09 -6.19
N GLU A 196 12.41 12.13 -6.98
CA GLU A 196 11.73 12.36 -8.27
C GLU A 196 12.71 12.57 -9.43
N GLU A 197 13.86 13.21 -9.21
CA GLU A 197 14.85 13.49 -10.26
C GLU A 197 15.66 12.22 -10.59
N MET A 198 15.32 11.57 -11.70
CA MET A 198 16.07 10.44 -12.27
C MET A 198 16.85 10.90 -13.50
N ARG A 199 18.14 10.55 -13.55
CA ARG A 199 18.99 10.71 -14.74
C ARG A 199 19.52 9.34 -15.17
N ILE A 200 19.41 9.03 -16.45
CA ILE A 200 19.79 7.73 -17.00
C ILE A 200 20.90 7.94 -18.01
N VAL A 201 22.09 7.44 -17.67
CA VAL A 201 23.28 7.58 -18.50
C VAL A 201 23.47 6.30 -19.31
N ASP A 202 23.40 6.42 -20.63
CA ASP A 202 23.74 5.36 -21.60
C ASP A 202 23.16 3.95 -21.24
N PRO A 203 21.83 3.80 -21.10
CA PRO A 203 21.22 2.52 -20.75
C PRO A 203 21.38 1.51 -21.89
N ARG A 204 21.72 0.26 -21.55
CA ARG A 204 22.02 -0.79 -22.55
C ARG A 204 20.89 -1.04 -23.55
N ASP A 205 19.65 -1.06 -23.07
CA ASP A 205 18.45 -1.35 -23.87
C ASP A 205 17.84 -0.10 -24.52
N GLY A 206 18.54 1.05 -24.46
CA GLY A 206 18.06 2.33 -24.98
C GLY A 206 16.99 3.02 -24.11
N TRP A 207 16.65 4.25 -24.49
CA TRP A 207 15.66 5.09 -23.81
C TRP A 207 14.84 5.91 -24.81
N PRO A 208 13.52 6.14 -24.61
CA PRO A 208 12.65 5.63 -23.54
C PRO A 208 12.36 4.13 -23.65
N ASN A 209 11.96 3.49 -22.53
CA ASN A 209 11.75 2.04 -22.48
C ASN A 209 10.43 1.66 -21.78
N GLU A 210 9.49 1.06 -22.54
CA GLU A 210 8.17 0.67 -22.02
C GLU A 210 8.24 -0.44 -20.96
N LYS A 211 9.25 -1.33 -21.00
CA LYS A 211 9.42 -2.35 -19.96
C LYS A 211 9.78 -1.70 -18.61
N ALA A 212 10.64 -0.67 -18.63
CA ALA A 212 10.95 0.11 -17.43
C ALA A 212 9.70 0.78 -16.86
N ARG A 213 8.84 1.31 -17.74
CA ARG A 213 7.55 1.91 -17.37
C ARG A 213 6.61 0.89 -16.70
N ILE A 214 6.47 -0.31 -17.27
CA ILE A 214 5.65 -1.39 -16.69
C ILE A 214 6.20 -1.81 -15.32
N ALA A 215 7.52 -1.99 -15.21
CA ALA A 215 8.18 -2.40 -13.97
C ALA A 215 8.08 -1.34 -12.85
N ALA A 216 7.91 -0.05 -13.19
CA ALA A 216 7.75 1.03 -12.23
C ALA A 216 6.44 0.95 -11.42
N SER A 217 5.45 0.16 -11.86
CA SER A 217 4.27 -0.23 -11.07
C SER A 217 3.58 0.97 -10.37
N GLY A 218 3.27 2.01 -11.13
CA GLY A 218 2.61 3.23 -10.63
C GLY A 218 3.55 4.41 -10.37
N ALA A 219 4.87 4.19 -10.39
CA ALA A 219 5.87 5.25 -10.41
C ALA A 219 6.22 5.75 -11.82
N ASN A 220 5.28 5.62 -12.77
CA ASN A 220 5.49 5.94 -14.18
C ASN A 220 5.90 7.40 -14.39
N TYR A 221 5.49 8.32 -13.52
CA TYR A 221 5.85 9.73 -13.62
C TYR A 221 7.36 9.95 -13.53
N ILE A 222 8.09 9.21 -12.70
CA ILE A 222 9.56 9.30 -12.59
C ILE A 222 10.22 8.82 -13.89
N ILE A 223 9.68 7.74 -14.48
CA ILE A 223 10.15 7.22 -15.77
C ILE A 223 9.87 8.22 -16.90
N ASP A 224 8.65 8.77 -16.92
CA ASP A 224 8.18 9.69 -17.96
C ASP A 224 8.93 11.04 -17.90
N THR A 225 9.45 11.45 -16.73
CA THR A 225 10.27 12.66 -16.54
C THR A 225 11.78 12.40 -16.44
N ALA A 226 12.24 11.15 -16.58
CA ALA A 226 13.65 10.83 -16.44
C ALA A 226 14.47 11.47 -17.58
N GLU A 227 15.56 12.11 -17.22
CA GLU A 227 16.48 12.73 -18.17
C GLU A 227 17.41 11.67 -18.77
N TYR A 228 17.44 11.57 -20.09
CA TYR A 228 18.44 10.77 -20.80
C TYR A 228 19.73 11.57 -20.96
N CYS A 229 20.85 10.94 -20.60
CA CYS A 229 22.19 11.50 -20.74
C CYS A 229 23.05 10.54 -21.58
N ALA A 230 23.75 11.07 -22.59
CA ALA A 230 24.56 10.25 -23.48
C ALA A 230 25.84 9.72 -22.80
N ASN A 231 26.31 10.39 -21.74
CA ASN A 231 27.55 10.04 -21.04
C ASN A 231 27.53 10.49 -19.57
N PHE A 232 28.51 10.02 -18.80
CA PHE A 232 28.63 10.32 -17.38
C PHE A 232 28.68 11.83 -17.09
N THR A 233 29.43 12.58 -17.89
CA THR A 233 29.59 14.03 -17.74
C THR A 233 28.25 14.75 -17.83
N GLU A 234 27.42 14.43 -18.82
CA GLU A 234 26.06 14.96 -18.93
C GLU A 234 25.22 14.60 -17.70
N GLY A 235 25.29 13.35 -17.25
CA GLY A 235 24.55 12.87 -16.07
C GLY A 235 24.82 13.67 -14.80
N VAL A 236 26.07 14.13 -14.60
CA VAL A 236 26.48 14.88 -13.39
C VAL A 236 26.47 16.41 -13.60
N THR A 237 26.21 16.88 -14.82
CA THR A 237 26.28 18.31 -15.14
C THR A 237 25.24 19.10 -14.32
N GLY A 238 25.68 20.24 -13.77
CA GLY A 238 24.85 21.13 -12.95
C GLY A 238 24.72 20.70 -11.48
N LEU A 239 25.44 19.65 -11.06
CA LEU A 239 25.56 19.24 -9.66
C LEU A 239 26.84 19.81 -9.05
N ASN A 240 26.75 20.23 -7.79
CA ASN A 240 27.87 20.75 -7.00
C ASN A 240 28.59 19.67 -6.21
N TRP A 241 27.89 18.58 -5.88
CA TRP A 241 28.44 17.48 -5.10
C TRP A 241 27.80 16.16 -5.50
N ILE A 242 28.61 15.13 -5.74
CA ILE A 242 28.10 13.79 -6.08
C ILE A 242 28.79 12.71 -5.24
N CYS A 243 28.05 11.67 -4.91
CA CYS A 243 28.63 10.48 -4.29
C CYS A 243 28.41 9.23 -5.15
N ALA A 244 29.43 8.36 -5.19
CA ALA A 244 29.44 7.16 -6.01
C ALA A 244 29.23 5.91 -5.15
N THR A 245 28.18 5.14 -5.45
CA THR A 245 27.90 3.88 -4.74
C THR A 245 28.73 2.72 -5.28
N SER A 246 29.34 1.93 -4.39
CA SER A 246 30.03 0.70 -4.78
C SER A 246 30.17 -0.30 -3.62
N ALA A 247 30.34 -1.57 -3.99
CA ALA A 247 30.77 -2.62 -3.07
C ALA A 247 32.29 -2.87 -3.12
N ARG A 248 33.01 -2.29 -4.09
CA ARG A 248 34.44 -2.54 -4.31
C ARG A 248 35.28 -1.58 -3.50
N GLN A 249 36.16 -2.12 -2.66
CA GLN A 249 37.24 -1.33 -2.06
C GLN A 249 38.18 -0.87 -3.17
N ARG A 250 38.38 0.44 -3.28
CA ARG A 250 39.34 1.05 -4.21
C ARG A 250 40.30 1.93 -3.44
N ASP A 251 41.56 1.91 -3.86
CA ASP A 251 42.61 2.74 -3.29
C ASP A 251 42.56 4.15 -3.90
N LEU A 252 41.50 4.87 -3.58
CA LEU A 252 41.32 6.29 -3.93
C LEU A 252 41.30 7.08 -2.62
N ALA A 253 42.14 8.12 -2.52
CA ALA A 253 42.19 9.01 -1.37
C ALA A 253 40.95 9.93 -1.33
N LYS A 254 39.80 9.35 -0.93
CA LYS A 254 38.50 10.02 -0.87
C LYS A 254 37.74 9.62 0.39
N PRO A 255 36.81 10.46 0.87
CA PRO A 255 35.89 10.07 1.93
C PRO A 255 35.09 8.82 1.55
N VAL A 256 35.07 7.83 2.45
CA VAL A 256 34.21 6.65 2.37
C VAL A 256 33.11 6.82 3.41
N LEU A 257 31.87 6.85 2.95
CA LEU A 257 30.69 7.13 3.75
C LEU A 257 29.75 5.93 3.76
N THR A 258 29.05 5.71 4.87
CA THR A 258 27.86 4.86 4.89
C THR A 258 26.69 5.58 4.19
N PRO A 259 25.61 4.87 3.81
CA PRO A 259 24.39 5.51 3.31
C PRO A 259 23.85 6.60 4.24
N GLU A 260 23.85 6.35 5.55
CA GLU A 260 23.42 7.32 6.56
C GLU A 260 24.25 8.61 6.53
N GLN A 261 25.58 8.48 6.50
CA GLN A 261 26.51 9.62 6.47
C GLN A 261 26.42 10.39 5.14
N ALA A 262 26.31 9.68 4.02
CA ALA A 262 26.18 10.29 2.71
C ALA A 262 24.89 11.12 2.59
N ILE A 263 23.77 10.59 3.08
CA ILE A 263 22.50 11.34 3.11
C ILE A 263 22.59 12.55 4.05
N ALA A 264 23.22 12.42 5.22
CA ALA A 264 23.41 13.56 6.13
C ALA A 264 24.21 14.70 5.47
N GLU A 265 25.30 14.36 4.75
CA GLU A 265 26.10 15.31 3.99
C GLU A 265 25.29 15.97 2.86
N ILE A 266 24.56 15.18 2.07
CA ILE A 266 23.69 15.67 0.99
C ILE A 266 22.68 16.67 1.53
N ARG A 267 22.04 16.37 2.67
CA ARG A 267 21.04 17.27 3.28
C ARG A 267 21.67 18.59 3.74
N THR A 268 22.85 18.54 4.35
CA THR A 268 23.60 19.74 4.75
C THR A 268 23.87 20.63 3.53
N ARG A 269 24.39 20.05 2.44
CA ARG A 269 24.72 20.77 1.21
C ARG A 269 23.50 21.33 0.50
N ILE A 270 22.42 20.56 0.44
CA ILE A 270 21.14 21.01 -0.12
C ILE A 270 20.60 22.20 0.68
N ALA A 271 20.68 22.15 2.02
CA ALA A 271 20.28 23.27 2.87
C ALA A 271 21.14 24.55 2.64
N GLU A 272 22.38 24.38 2.19
CA GLU A 272 23.25 25.48 1.74
C GLU A 272 23.00 25.93 0.29
N GLY A 273 22.01 25.35 -0.40
CA GLY A 273 21.62 25.69 -1.77
C GLY A 273 22.41 24.97 -2.86
N GLN A 274 23.21 23.95 -2.52
CA GLN A 274 23.95 23.14 -3.48
C GLN A 274 23.05 22.07 -4.13
N ARG A 275 23.33 21.76 -5.40
CA ARG A 275 22.74 20.63 -6.12
C ARG A 275 23.55 19.37 -5.86
N CYS A 276 22.91 18.31 -5.37
CA CYS A 276 23.59 17.05 -5.06
C CYS A 276 23.11 15.90 -5.95
N GLY A 277 23.93 14.86 -6.13
CA GLY A 277 23.52 13.63 -6.82
C GLY A 277 24.14 12.36 -6.25
N ILE A 278 23.46 11.24 -6.48
CA ILE A 278 23.89 9.90 -6.08
C ILE A 278 24.03 9.05 -7.33
N VAL A 279 25.23 8.54 -7.56
CA VAL A 279 25.59 7.76 -8.76
C VAL A 279 25.57 6.27 -8.44
N PHE A 280 24.88 5.52 -9.30
CA PHE A 280 24.78 4.07 -9.25
C PHE A 280 25.34 3.45 -10.52
N GLY A 281 26.19 2.43 -10.37
CA GLY A 281 26.81 1.74 -11.49
C GLY A 281 26.02 0.54 -12.01
N PRO A 282 26.47 -0.05 -13.14
CA PRO A 282 25.87 -1.26 -13.72
C PRO A 282 25.99 -2.47 -12.79
N GLU A 283 25.03 -3.39 -12.90
CA GLU A 283 24.82 -4.54 -12.01
C GLU A 283 26.00 -5.50 -11.92
N ARG A 284 26.77 -5.66 -13.02
CA ARG A 284 27.90 -6.61 -13.09
C ARG A 284 29.21 -5.99 -12.62
N ASN A 285 29.52 -4.80 -13.12
CA ASN A 285 30.87 -4.25 -13.04
C ASN A 285 30.98 -3.06 -12.08
N GLY A 286 29.85 -2.48 -11.65
CA GLY A 286 29.82 -1.22 -10.93
C GLY A 286 30.40 -0.07 -11.76
N LEU A 287 30.56 1.09 -11.11
CA LEU A 287 31.12 2.29 -11.73
C LEU A 287 32.59 2.09 -12.13
N GLU A 288 33.03 2.72 -13.20
CA GLU A 288 34.43 2.73 -13.64
C GLU A 288 35.31 3.52 -12.68
N THR A 289 36.62 3.29 -12.72
CA THR A 289 37.56 3.98 -11.84
C THR A 289 37.52 5.50 -12.05
N GLN A 290 37.41 5.95 -13.31
CA GLN A 290 37.31 7.37 -13.63
C GLN A 290 36.02 8.00 -13.11
N GLU A 291 34.89 7.29 -13.14
CA GLU A 291 33.61 7.79 -12.62
C GLU A 291 33.64 7.98 -11.11
N ILE A 292 34.23 7.02 -10.37
CA ILE A 292 34.45 7.17 -8.93
C ILE A 292 35.50 8.26 -8.65
N ALA A 293 36.52 8.39 -9.50
CA ALA A 293 37.52 9.45 -9.41
C ALA A 293 36.95 10.86 -9.67
N ASN A 294 35.78 10.98 -10.30
CA ASN A 294 35.08 12.26 -10.47
C ASN A 294 34.06 12.55 -9.34
N ALA A 295 33.75 11.59 -8.47
CA ALA A 295 32.81 11.80 -7.36
C ALA A 295 33.47 12.36 -6.09
N ASP A 296 32.79 13.20 -5.32
CA ASP A 296 33.34 13.80 -4.11
C ASP A 296 33.51 12.79 -2.96
N ALA A 297 32.63 11.79 -2.92
CA ALA A 297 32.67 10.74 -1.90
C ALA A 297 32.31 9.36 -2.47
N HIS A 298 32.78 8.33 -1.78
CA HIS A 298 32.42 6.94 -2.03
C HIS A 298 31.39 6.48 -1.00
N VAL A 299 30.33 5.81 -1.44
CA VAL A 299 29.30 5.25 -0.54
C VAL A 299 29.38 3.74 -0.55
N MET A 300 29.66 3.16 0.62
CA MET A 300 29.69 1.72 0.82
C MET A 300 28.61 1.29 1.80
N VAL A 301 27.71 0.43 1.35
CA VAL A 301 26.69 -0.17 2.21
C VAL A 301 27.35 -1.25 3.08
N PRO A 302 27.13 -1.27 4.41
CA PRO A 302 27.60 -2.36 5.25
C PRO A 302 26.83 -3.65 4.94
N VAL A 303 27.42 -4.51 4.12
CA VAL A 303 26.88 -5.78 3.64
C VAL A 303 27.77 -6.95 4.07
N ASN A 304 27.27 -8.18 3.94
CA ASN A 304 28.09 -9.37 4.14
C ASN A 304 29.28 -9.35 3.16
N PRO A 305 30.55 -9.36 3.63
CA PRO A 305 31.72 -9.35 2.74
C PRO A 305 31.76 -10.50 1.74
N ASN A 306 31.15 -11.65 2.08
CA ASN A 306 31.06 -12.82 1.21
C ASN A 306 30.00 -12.68 0.11
N PHE A 307 29.13 -11.66 0.20
CA PHE A 307 28.04 -11.41 -0.75
C PHE A 307 27.71 -9.91 -0.80
N ALA A 308 28.68 -9.12 -1.27
CA ALA A 308 28.63 -7.66 -1.14
C ALA A 308 27.89 -6.93 -2.28
N SER A 309 27.55 -7.62 -3.37
CA SER A 309 26.91 -7.00 -4.53
C SER A 309 25.40 -6.93 -4.35
N LEU A 310 24.86 -5.72 -4.20
CA LEU A 310 23.42 -5.48 -4.18
C LEU A 310 22.87 -5.30 -5.59
N ASN A 311 21.60 -5.64 -5.79
CA ASN A 311 20.88 -5.26 -7.01
C ASN A 311 20.76 -3.72 -7.08
N LEU A 312 20.76 -3.16 -8.31
CA LEU A 312 20.67 -1.71 -8.55
C LEU A 312 19.50 -1.06 -7.81
N ALA A 313 18.28 -1.61 -7.94
CA ALA A 313 17.10 -1.08 -7.29
C ALA A 313 17.16 -1.19 -5.77
N GLN A 314 17.86 -2.20 -5.23
CA GLN A 314 18.08 -2.34 -3.79
C GLN A 314 19.04 -1.28 -3.26
N ALA A 315 20.10 -0.95 -4.00
CA ALA A 315 21.00 0.14 -3.64
C ALA A 315 20.26 1.49 -3.63
N VAL A 316 19.44 1.75 -4.66
CA VAL A 316 18.56 2.94 -4.72
C VAL A 316 17.58 2.96 -3.54
N LEU A 317 16.97 1.82 -3.21
CA LEU A 317 16.05 1.67 -2.07
C LEU A 317 16.71 2.03 -0.74
N LEU A 318 17.95 1.60 -0.50
CA LEU A 318 18.66 1.92 0.75
C LEU A 318 18.96 3.42 0.87
N MET A 319 19.43 4.04 -0.21
CA MET A 319 19.69 5.48 -0.23
C MET A 319 18.39 6.29 -0.04
N GLY A 320 17.31 5.89 -0.71
CA GLY A 320 15.99 6.50 -0.54
C GLY A 320 15.43 6.30 0.87
N TYR A 321 15.59 5.12 1.46
CA TYR A 321 15.17 4.86 2.84
C TYR A 321 15.87 5.79 3.82
N GLU A 322 17.19 5.92 3.73
CA GLU A 322 17.97 6.85 4.56
C GLU A 322 17.53 8.31 4.34
N TRP A 323 17.27 8.71 3.10
CA TRP A 323 16.72 10.02 2.76
C TRP A 323 15.42 10.31 3.50
N MET A 324 14.41 9.45 3.36
CA MET A 324 13.10 9.62 4.01
C MET A 324 13.21 9.55 5.54
N LYS A 325 14.04 8.65 6.07
CA LYS A 325 14.27 8.48 7.51
C LYS A 325 14.80 9.77 8.14
N GLN A 326 15.72 10.46 7.46
CA GLN A 326 16.35 11.69 7.95
C GLN A 326 15.54 12.96 7.64
N ALA A 327 14.60 12.92 6.68
CA ALA A 327 13.75 14.06 6.34
C ALA A 327 12.74 14.42 7.43
N GLY A 328 12.43 13.51 8.36
CA GLY A 328 11.48 13.73 9.47
C GLY A 328 10.00 13.88 9.05
N GLY A 329 9.70 13.90 7.75
CA GLY A 329 8.35 13.99 7.18
C GLY A 329 7.70 12.64 6.83
N GLY A 330 8.43 11.53 6.95
CA GLY A 330 7.92 10.20 6.66
C GLY A 330 6.93 9.69 7.72
N THR A 331 5.93 8.92 7.28
CA THR A 331 4.96 8.26 8.18
C THR A 331 5.23 6.77 8.27
N LEU A 332 5.07 6.16 9.46
CA LEU A 332 5.10 4.71 9.55
C LEU A 332 3.82 4.12 8.96
N GLY A 333 3.96 3.46 7.82
CA GLY A 333 2.85 2.85 7.09
C GLY A 333 1.99 3.86 6.35
N ARG A 334 0.85 3.37 5.85
CA ARG A 334 -0.10 4.17 5.09
C ARG A 334 -0.94 5.02 6.02
N VAL A 335 -1.05 6.31 5.72
CA VAL A 335 -2.01 7.22 6.38
C VAL A 335 -3.18 7.45 5.44
N THR A 336 -4.37 7.00 5.84
CA THR A 336 -5.63 7.35 5.17
C THR A 336 -6.29 8.57 5.82
N THR A 337 -7.38 9.07 5.22
CA THR A 337 -8.15 10.24 5.69
C THR A 337 -8.65 10.11 7.14
N TYR A 338 -8.71 8.90 7.69
CA TYR A 338 -9.20 8.62 9.03
C TYR A 338 -8.09 8.18 10.00
N GLU A 339 -6.83 8.16 9.55
CA GLU A 339 -5.70 7.68 10.32
C GLU A 339 -4.74 8.83 10.63
N THR A 340 -4.14 8.78 11.82
CA THR A 340 -3.07 9.70 12.22
C THR A 340 -1.72 9.02 11.97
N PRO A 341 -0.68 9.75 11.52
CA PRO A 341 0.67 9.23 11.42
C PRO A 341 1.09 8.49 12.69
N VAL A 342 1.59 7.27 12.52
CA VAL A 342 2.14 6.50 13.62
C VAL A 342 3.60 6.89 13.82
N ALA A 343 3.96 7.21 15.06
CA ALA A 343 5.35 7.38 15.48
C ALA A 343 5.89 6.08 16.07
N PRO A 344 7.22 5.84 16.02
CA PRO A 344 7.85 4.76 16.77
C PRO A 344 7.52 4.85 18.27
N GLY A 345 7.37 3.69 18.92
CA GLY A 345 7.16 3.61 20.37
C GLY A 345 5.77 3.11 20.78
N LEU A 346 5.44 3.30 22.06
CA LEU A 346 4.22 2.78 22.66
C LEU A 346 3.00 3.63 22.27
N ARG A 347 1.96 3.00 21.73
CA ARG A 347 0.72 3.69 21.35
C ARG A 347 -0.25 3.78 22.52
N LEU A 348 -0.24 4.93 23.20
CA LEU A 348 -1.11 5.20 24.36
C LEU A 348 -2.58 5.52 23.98
N ARG A 349 -2.93 5.54 22.69
CA ARG A 349 -4.29 5.82 22.19
C ARG A 349 -4.92 7.11 22.76
N GLY A 350 -4.10 8.15 22.95
CA GLY A 350 -4.53 9.42 23.53
C GLY A 350 -4.63 9.43 25.05
N SER A 351 -4.30 8.33 25.72
CA SER A 351 -4.21 8.27 27.18
C SER A 351 -2.96 8.99 27.67
N GLN A 352 -3.12 9.84 28.68
CA GLN A 352 -2.00 10.54 29.28
C GLN A 352 -1.18 9.60 30.17
N PRO A 353 0.17 9.71 30.16
CA PRO A 353 1.00 9.09 31.17
C PRO A 353 0.53 9.43 32.57
N ALA A 354 0.60 8.48 33.51
CA ALA A 354 0.21 8.72 34.88
C ALA A 354 1.14 9.76 35.53
N GLY A 355 0.54 10.76 36.17
CA GLY A 355 1.26 11.65 37.06
C GLY A 355 1.90 10.91 38.24
N LYS A 356 2.92 11.51 38.87
CA LYS A 356 3.61 10.91 40.01
C LYS A 356 2.67 10.67 41.19
N GLU A 357 1.68 11.53 41.40
CA GLU A 357 0.68 11.38 42.47
C GLU A 357 -0.12 10.08 42.33
N ALA A 358 -0.57 9.76 41.11
CA ALA A 358 -1.32 8.53 40.85
C ALA A 358 -0.46 7.27 41.12
N LEU A 359 0.82 7.32 40.73
CA LEU A 359 1.79 6.24 41.00
C LEU A 359 2.05 6.07 42.50
N LEU A 360 2.29 7.16 43.24
CA LEU A 360 2.51 7.11 44.69
C LEU A 360 1.27 6.58 45.42
N SER A 361 0.06 7.01 45.01
CA SER A 361 -1.20 6.50 45.56
C SER A 361 -1.41 5.01 45.28
N LEU A 362 -0.96 4.51 44.12
CA LEU A 362 -0.93 3.06 43.86
C LEU A 362 0.05 2.35 44.80
N PHE A 363 1.24 2.90 45.04
CA PHE A 363 2.24 2.30 45.93
C PHE A 363 1.74 2.21 47.36
N GLU A 364 1.18 3.30 47.91
CA GLU A 364 0.59 3.30 49.25
C GLU A 364 -0.51 2.24 49.39
N HIS A 365 -1.42 2.18 48.43
CA HIS A 365 -2.50 1.19 48.43
C HIS A 365 -1.97 -0.25 48.33
N LEU A 366 -1.07 -0.52 47.38
CA LEU A 366 -0.53 -1.85 47.15
C LEU A 366 0.31 -2.34 48.35
N GLU A 367 1.14 -1.46 48.91
CA GLU A 367 1.99 -1.80 50.07
C GLU A 367 1.15 -2.11 51.31
N ALA A 368 0.12 -1.32 51.59
CA ALA A 368 -0.79 -1.56 52.71
C ALA A 368 -1.51 -2.92 52.59
N GLU A 369 -1.99 -3.26 51.40
CA GLU A 369 -2.67 -4.53 51.16
C GLU A 369 -1.70 -5.73 51.21
N LEU A 370 -0.46 -5.57 50.73
CA LEU A 370 0.57 -6.60 50.85
C LEU A 370 1.03 -6.82 52.31
N ASP A 371 1.10 -5.77 53.12
CA ASP A 371 1.33 -5.87 54.56
C ASP A 371 0.18 -6.64 55.24
N ALA A 372 -1.07 -6.29 54.93
CA ALA A 372 -2.26 -6.97 55.46
C ALA A 372 -2.31 -8.46 55.07
N ALA A 373 -1.91 -8.79 53.84
CA ALA A 373 -1.82 -10.16 53.34
C ALA A 373 -0.59 -10.94 53.88
N ARG A 374 0.25 -10.32 54.72
CA ARG A 374 1.50 -10.88 55.26
C ARG A 374 2.49 -11.36 54.18
N PHE A 375 2.52 -10.67 53.04
CA PHE A 375 3.47 -10.95 51.96
C PHE A 375 4.92 -10.66 52.39
N PHE A 376 5.12 -9.61 53.17
CA PHE A 376 6.44 -9.26 53.70
C PHE A 376 6.77 -10.09 54.94
N THR A 377 7.33 -11.28 54.74
CA THR A 377 7.63 -12.25 55.80
C THR A 377 8.84 -11.89 56.67
N SER A 378 9.78 -11.09 56.15
CA SER A 378 11.00 -10.69 56.86
C SER A 378 11.12 -9.17 56.93
N PRO A 379 11.16 -8.56 58.14
CA PRO A 379 11.28 -7.11 58.30
C PRO A 379 12.51 -6.52 57.62
N GLU A 380 13.64 -7.23 57.68
CA GLU A 380 14.92 -6.79 57.08
C GLU A 380 14.88 -6.73 55.55
N LYS A 381 14.07 -7.58 54.90
CA LYS A 381 13.98 -7.66 53.43
C LYS A 381 12.91 -6.74 52.85
N ARG A 382 11.93 -6.32 53.68
CA ARG A 382 10.81 -5.46 53.25
C ARG A 382 11.28 -4.20 52.50
N PRO A 383 12.28 -3.42 52.96
CA PRO A 383 12.72 -2.21 52.25
C PRO A 383 13.17 -2.49 50.81
N SER A 384 13.98 -3.55 50.61
CA SER A 384 14.46 -3.93 49.28
C SER A 384 13.32 -4.40 48.38
N THR A 385 12.40 -5.22 48.90
CA THR A 385 11.25 -5.70 48.13
C THR A 385 10.33 -4.55 47.71
N VAL A 386 10.04 -3.60 48.60
CA VAL A 386 9.25 -2.40 48.28
C VAL A 386 9.94 -1.56 47.20
N GLN A 387 11.25 -1.32 47.32
CA GLN A 387 12.02 -0.59 46.30
C GLN A 387 11.95 -1.29 44.92
N ASN A 388 12.03 -2.62 44.89
CA ASN A 388 11.92 -3.40 43.66
C ASN A 388 10.53 -3.28 43.03
N ILE A 389 9.47 -3.39 43.84
CA ILE A 389 8.07 -3.22 43.40
C ILE A 389 7.86 -1.81 42.81
N ARG A 390 8.24 -0.77 43.55
CA ARG A 390 8.12 0.63 43.09
C ARG A 390 8.90 0.88 41.80
N SER A 391 10.12 0.36 41.71
CA SER A 391 10.97 0.50 40.52
C SER A 391 10.36 -0.20 39.31
N MET A 392 9.80 -1.40 39.48
CA MET A 392 9.09 -2.12 38.43
C MET A 392 7.92 -1.30 37.86
N PHE A 393 7.03 -0.81 38.73
CA PHE A 393 5.87 -0.03 38.30
C PHE A 393 6.24 1.35 37.76
N THR A 394 7.34 1.96 38.22
CA THR A 394 7.83 3.23 37.67
C THR A 394 8.37 3.06 36.25
N ARG A 395 9.13 1.98 35.98
CA ARG A 395 9.66 1.70 34.64
C ARG A 395 8.59 1.31 33.62
N MET A 396 7.40 0.91 34.09
CA MET A 396 6.29 0.49 33.23
C MET A 396 5.74 1.64 32.35
N GLY A 397 5.92 2.91 32.76
CA GLY A 397 5.44 4.05 31.97
C GLY A 397 3.91 4.08 31.80
N ALA A 398 3.18 3.62 32.82
CA ALA A 398 1.73 3.43 32.75
C ALA A 398 0.97 4.75 32.57
N THR A 399 -0.19 4.66 31.93
CA THR A 399 -1.20 5.71 31.83
C THR A 399 -2.01 5.83 33.11
N GLU A 400 -2.67 6.96 33.33
CA GLU A 400 -3.57 7.11 34.48
C GLU A 400 -4.65 6.02 34.54
N GLN A 401 -5.17 5.62 33.37
CA GLN A 401 -6.20 4.60 33.28
C GLN A 401 -5.69 3.22 33.69
N GLU A 402 -4.45 2.89 33.33
CA GLU A 402 -3.80 1.64 33.76
C GLU A 402 -3.54 1.65 35.27
N ILE A 403 -3.13 2.78 35.85
CA ILE A 403 -3.00 2.92 37.31
C ILE A 403 -4.36 2.71 38.01
N ARG A 404 -5.45 3.31 37.51
CA ARG A 404 -6.81 3.07 38.04
C ARG A 404 -7.20 1.60 37.94
N THR A 405 -6.87 0.96 36.82
CA THR A 405 -7.13 -0.46 36.60
C THR A 405 -6.37 -1.33 37.60
N LEU A 406 -5.08 -1.05 37.83
CA LEU A 406 -4.25 -1.77 38.80
C LEU A 406 -4.78 -1.63 40.22
N ARG A 407 -5.19 -0.43 40.65
CA ARG A 407 -5.84 -0.24 41.95
C ARG A 407 -7.16 -1.04 42.04
N GLY A 408 -7.92 -1.11 40.95
CA GLY A 408 -9.12 -1.93 40.85
C GLY A 408 -8.83 -3.43 40.99
N ILE A 409 -7.76 -3.93 40.36
CA ILE A 409 -7.28 -5.31 40.50
C ILE A 409 -6.95 -5.63 41.95
N VAL A 410 -6.14 -4.79 42.61
CA VAL A 410 -5.77 -4.96 44.03
C VAL A 410 -7.03 -5.05 44.90
N LYS A 411 -7.95 -4.10 44.74
CA LYS A 411 -9.20 -4.07 45.49
C LYS A 411 -10.02 -5.35 45.30
N ALA A 412 -10.15 -5.82 44.06
CA ALA A 412 -10.94 -7.01 43.73
C ALA A 412 -10.32 -8.30 44.28
N LEU A 413 -9.00 -8.41 44.30
CA LEU A 413 -8.29 -9.55 44.87
C LEU A 413 -8.44 -9.63 46.39
N VAL A 414 -8.37 -8.49 47.07
CA VAL A 414 -8.48 -8.42 48.54
C VAL A 414 -9.91 -8.64 49.02
N HIS A 415 -10.89 -7.99 48.40
CA HIS A 415 -12.26 -7.94 48.92
C HIS A 415 -13.23 -8.94 48.26
N GLY A 416 -12.77 -9.66 47.23
CA GLY A 416 -13.63 -10.48 46.37
C GLY A 416 -14.56 -9.64 45.49
N ARG A 417 -15.15 -10.24 44.44
CA ARG A 417 -16.24 -9.58 43.71
C ARG A 417 -17.45 -9.49 44.63
N ARG A 418 -17.90 -8.27 44.97
CA ARG A 418 -19.25 -8.06 45.52
C ARG A 418 -20.26 -8.61 44.50
N THR A 419 -20.76 -9.82 44.73
CA THR A 419 -21.91 -10.36 44.02
C THR A 419 -23.08 -9.46 44.32
N LYS A 420 -23.53 -8.73 43.30
CA LYS A 420 -24.64 -7.79 43.37
C LYS A 420 -25.95 -8.59 43.46
N ARG A 421 -26.23 -9.24 44.60
CA ARG A 421 -27.57 -9.72 44.96
C ARG A 421 -27.70 -10.12 46.42
N GLU A 422 -27.72 -9.12 47.29
CA GLU A 422 -28.65 -9.13 48.43
C GLU A 422 -29.34 -7.77 48.39
N LEU A 423 -30.50 -7.73 47.73
CA LEU A 423 -31.50 -6.69 47.95
C LEU A 423 -32.51 -7.31 48.95
N PRO A 424 -33.01 -6.50 49.89
CA PRO A 424 -33.77 -6.95 51.06
C PRO A 424 -35.06 -7.70 50.72
#